data_AF-A0A979FLV6-F1
#
_entry.id   AF-A0A979FLV6-F1
#
_cell.length_a   1.000
_cell.length_b   1.000
_cell.length_c   1.000
_cell.angle_alpha   90.00
_cell.angle_beta   90.00
_cell.angle_gamma   90.00
#
_symmetry.space_group_name_H-M   'P 1'
#
loop_
_entity.id
_entity.type
_entity.pdbx_description
1 polymer ?
#
loop_
_entity_poly.entity_id
_entity_poly.type
_entity_poly.pdbx_seq_one_letter_code
_entity_poly.pdbx_strand_id
1 'polypeptide(L)'
;MVGELQNNRADLTVSELSITAERARVNTCTPEPRSPNCQIFHDVWINNIAKDSSNLAANYTDGLHKALQGQYVFIGVGVTTQYFLRQLPASQACKIKALPGTYLQVGIAIGLQHRSPFQPSFDLSLQKFRELGLLHKLAKKWLAKEMFCEDDSLVVIDIIDVSSLFVLLLLGIGLSIVIFAVEIMMRSTHRRQRNKKPIEEI
;
A
#
# COMPACT_ATOMS: atom_id res chain seq x y z
N MET A 1 2.51 -1.96 -8.53
CA MET A 1 1.25 -2.66 -8.21
C MET A 1 0.65 -1.97 -7.04
N VAL A 2 -0.64 -1.72 -7.04
CA VAL A 2 -1.25 -1.03 -5.93
C VAL A 2 -2.54 -1.67 -5.46
N GLY A 3 -2.65 -1.87 -4.16
CA GLY A 3 -3.89 -2.16 -3.48
C GLY A 3 -3.64 -2.58 -2.03
N GLU A 4 -4.56 -2.21 -1.15
CA GLU A 4 -4.63 -2.72 0.21
C GLU A 4 -5.27 -4.12 0.22
N LEU A 5 -4.62 -5.07 0.88
CA LEU A 5 -5.08 -6.46 1.01
C LEU A 5 -6.16 -6.55 2.08
N GLN A 6 -7.40 -6.84 1.70
CA GLN A 6 -8.43 -7.37 2.60
C GLN A 6 -8.62 -8.86 2.33
N ASN A 7 -8.60 -9.69 3.38
CA ASN A 7 -8.95 -11.12 3.34
C ASN A 7 -8.09 -12.02 2.42
N ASN A 8 -6.79 -11.72 2.29
CA ASN A 8 -5.83 -12.60 1.58
C ASN A 8 -6.17 -12.86 0.09
N ARG A 9 -6.97 -12.00 -0.55
CA ARG A 9 -7.23 -12.04 -2.00
C ARG A 9 -6.81 -10.74 -2.66
N ALA A 10 -6.10 -10.87 -3.77
CA ALA A 10 -5.72 -9.77 -4.65
C ALA A 10 -5.85 -10.28 -6.10
N ASP A 11 -6.78 -9.69 -6.86
CA ASP A 11 -6.98 -10.01 -8.28
C ASP A 11 -5.95 -9.25 -9.12
N LEU A 12 -4.99 -9.99 -9.64
CA LEU A 12 -3.76 -9.53 -10.28
C LEU A 12 -3.95 -9.52 -11.82
N THR A 13 -3.50 -8.50 -12.56
CA THR A 13 -3.82 -8.38 -14.02
C THR A 13 -2.63 -7.89 -14.86
N VAL A 14 -2.25 -8.56 -15.95
CA VAL A 14 -1.15 -8.15 -16.87
C VAL A 14 -1.71 -7.58 -18.17
N SER A 15 -1.19 -6.44 -18.63
CA SER A 15 -1.51 -5.84 -19.93
C SER A 15 -0.85 -6.62 -21.09
N GLU A 16 -1.60 -6.90 -22.16
CA GLU A 16 -1.10 -7.53 -23.40
C GLU A 16 0.16 -6.85 -23.92
N LEU A 17 1.18 -7.65 -24.24
CA LEU A 17 2.28 -7.25 -25.10
C LEU A 17 2.22 -8.15 -26.35
N SER A 18 1.64 -7.64 -27.44
CA SER A 18 1.63 -8.33 -28.72
C SER A 18 3.03 -8.26 -29.34
N ILE A 19 3.83 -9.32 -29.21
CA ILE A 19 5.08 -9.49 -29.98
C ILE A 19 4.74 -10.29 -31.23
N THR A 20 4.99 -9.67 -32.39
CA THR A 20 4.79 -10.25 -33.72
C THR A 20 5.65 -11.50 -33.94
N ALA A 21 4.96 -12.59 -34.30
CA ALA A 21 5.38 -13.71 -35.14
C ALA A 21 6.80 -14.29 -34.95
N GLU A 22 6.98 -15.11 -33.92
CA GLU A 22 7.53 -16.46 -34.08
C GLU A 22 6.88 -17.37 -33.04
N ARG A 23 6.62 -18.62 -33.44
CA ARG A 23 5.70 -19.56 -32.79
C ARG A 23 6.26 -20.12 -31.47
N ALA A 24 6.39 -19.30 -30.44
CA ALA A 24 6.61 -19.77 -29.08
C ALA A 24 5.25 -19.96 -28.40
N ARG A 25 4.72 -21.18 -28.46
CA ARG A 25 3.74 -21.59 -27.45
C ARG A 25 4.43 -21.49 -26.09
N VAL A 26 4.05 -20.54 -25.23
CA VAL A 26 4.48 -20.53 -23.82
C VAL A 26 3.73 -21.67 -23.13
N ASN A 27 4.14 -22.90 -23.38
CA ASN A 27 3.46 -24.11 -22.90
C ASN A 27 4.13 -24.73 -21.68
N THR A 28 5.27 -24.23 -21.23
CA THR A 28 5.96 -24.78 -20.05
C THR A 28 6.80 -23.70 -19.38
N CYS A 29 6.70 -23.60 -18.05
CA CYS A 29 7.77 -23.02 -17.22
C CYS A 29 9.05 -23.80 -17.57
N THR A 30 9.88 -23.29 -18.48
CA THR A 30 11.19 -23.91 -18.77
C THR A 30 12.11 -23.65 -17.58
N PRO A 31 12.85 -24.68 -17.11
CA PRO A 31 13.80 -24.51 -16.02
C PRO A 31 15.07 -23.82 -16.55
N GLU A 32 14.99 -22.52 -16.82
CA GLU A 32 16.14 -21.62 -16.95
C GLU A 32 16.36 -20.97 -15.57
N PRO A 33 17.58 -20.95 -15.01
CA PRO A 33 17.76 -20.88 -13.56
C PRO A 33 17.55 -19.45 -13.05
N ARG A 34 16.35 -19.17 -12.49
CA ARG A 34 16.03 -18.18 -11.42
C ARG A 34 14.60 -17.61 -11.55
N SER A 35 13.56 -18.43 -11.49
CA SER A 35 12.29 -17.92 -10.93
C SER A 35 11.71 -18.93 -9.94
N PRO A 36 11.96 -18.77 -8.63
CA PRO A 36 11.42 -19.68 -7.62
C PRO A 36 9.88 -19.68 -7.57
N ASN A 37 9.23 -18.73 -8.25
CA ASN A 37 7.79 -18.47 -8.15
C ASN A 37 7.02 -18.74 -9.46
N CYS A 38 7.57 -19.46 -10.45
CA CYS A 38 6.87 -19.72 -11.72
C CYS A 38 5.50 -20.38 -11.52
N GLN A 39 5.40 -21.31 -10.55
CA GLN A 39 4.14 -21.96 -10.18
C GLN A 39 3.11 -20.96 -9.68
N ILE A 40 3.51 -20.03 -8.80
CA ILE A 40 2.61 -18.99 -8.26
C ILE A 40 2.07 -18.11 -9.39
N PHE A 41 2.92 -17.67 -10.32
CA PHE A 41 2.46 -16.87 -11.45
C PHE A 41 1.56 -17.64 -12.40
N HIS A 42 1.88 -18.91 -12.66
CA HIS A 42 1.04 -19.80 -13.46
C HIS A 42 -0.35 -19.98 -12.82
N ASP A 43 -0.40 -20.21 -11.51
CA ASP A 43 -1.64 -20.40 -10.78
C ASP A 43 -2.46 -19.11 -10.69
N VAL A 44 -1.80 -17.96 -10.48
CA VAL A 44 -2.45 -16.65 -10.54
C VAL A 44 -3.03 -16.41 -11.93
N TRP A 45 -2.27 -16.73 -12.98
CA TRP A 45 -2.69 -16.57 -14.36
C TRP A 45 -3.91 -17.41 -14.70
N ILE A 46 -3.85 -18.73 -14.48
CA ILE A 46 -4.92 -19.64 -14.87
C ILE A 46 -6.17 -19.45 -14.00
N ASN A 47 -6.02 -19.24 -12.69
CA ASN A 47 -7.16 -19.22 -11.78
C ASN A 47 -7.83 -17.84 -11.64
N ASN A 48 -7.11 -16.75 -11.92
CA ASN A 48 -7.64 -15.38 -11.73
C ASN A 48 -7.65 -14.57 -13.04
N ILE A 49 -6.55 -14.52 -13.79
CA ILE A 49 -6.45 -13.66 -15.00
C ILE A 49 -7.22 -14.23 -16.18
N ALA A 50 -6.94 -15.48 -16.55
CA ALA A 50 -7.46 -16.11 -17.77
C ALA A 50 -8.94 -16.54 -17.65
N LYS A 51 -9.51 -16.47 -16.45
CA LYS A 51 -10.87 -16.91 -16.16
C LYS A 51 -11.94 -15.97 -16.74
N ASP A 52 -11.67 -14.66 -16.77
CA ASP A 52 -12.56 -13.66 -17.35
C ASP A 52 -11.76 -12.59 -18.10
N SER A 53 -12.17 -12.33 -19.34
CA SER A 53 -11.62 -11.25 -20.16
C SER A 53 -11.77 -9.86 -19.53
N SER A 54 -12.75 -9.63 -18.65
CA SER A 54 -12.92 -8.34 -17.96
C SER A 54 -11.83 -8.04 -16.93
N ASN A 55 -11.13 -9.09 -16.47
CA ASN A 55 -10.00 -8.98 -15.56
C ASN A 55 -8.77 -8.39 -16.25
N LEU A 56 -8.74 -8.28 -17.58
CA LEU A 56 -7.68 -7.56 -18.26
C LEU A 56 -8.00 -6.07 -18.32
N ALA A 57 -6.99 -5.26 -17.99
CA ALA A 57 -7.05 -3.82 -18.23
C ALA A 57 -6.73 -3.53 -19.69
N ALA A 58 -7.57 -2.74 -20.36
CA ALA A 58 -7.32 -2.38 -21.76
C ALA A 58 -6.09 -1.46 -21.89
N ASN A 59 -5.88 -0.58 -20.91
CA ASN A 59 -4.79 0.38 -20.86
C ASN A 59 -4.32 0.61 -19.42
N TYR A 60 -3.16 1.25 -19.24
CA TYR A 60 -2.66 1.64 -17.91
C TYR A 60 -3.63 2.54 -17.14
N THR A 61 -4.30 3.47 -17.82
CA THR A 61 -5.30 4.36 -17.21
C THR A 61 -6.52 3.60 -16.73
N ASP A 62 -7.05 2.68 -17.55
CA ASP A 62 -8.17 1.79 -17.19
C ASP A 62 -7.80 0.91 -15.98
N GLY A 63 -6.62 0.29 -16.00
CA GLY A 63 -6.13 -0.52 -14.88
C GLY A 63 -5.97 0.25 -13.57
N LEU A 64 -5.48 1.50 -13.64
CA LEU A 64 -5.38 2.39 -12.48
C LEU A 64 -6.76 2.84 -11.98
N HIS A 65 -7.70 3.14 -12.88
CA HIS A 65 -9.08 3.47 -12.49
C HIS A 65 -9.82 2.31 -11.85
N LYS A 66 -9.64 1.08 -12.35
CA LYS A 66 -10.16 -0.14 -11.71
C LYS A 66 -9.54 -0.34 -10.33
N ALA A 67 -8.23 -0.15 -10.19
CA ALA A 67 -7.56 -0.21 -8.89
C ALA A 67 -8.09 0.84 -7.88
N LEU A 68 -8.52 2.01 -8.35
CA LEU A 68 -9.15 3.05 -7.51
C LEU A 68 -10.54 2.67 -7.00
N GLN A 69 -11.30 1.90 -7.77
CA GLN A 69 -12.65 1.46 -7.40
C GLN A 69 -12.64 0.42 -6.28
N GLY A 70 -11.45 -0.13 -5.95
CA GLY A 70 -11.27 -1.17 -4.94
C GLY A 70 -11.47 -2.57 -5.51
N GLN A 71 -11.01 -3.58 -4.75
CA GLN A 71 -11.11 -5.01 -5.09
C GLN A 71 -10.37 -5.44 -6.38
N TYR A 72 -9.52 -4.58 -6.95
CA TYR A 72 -8.77 -4.86 -8.17
C TYR A 72 -7.29 -4.55 -7.96
N VAL A 73 -6.40 -5.45 -8.37
CA VAL A 73 -4.94 -5.27 -8.30
C VAL A 73 -4.33 -5.23 -9.70
N PHE A 74 -3.85 -4.05 -10.05
CA PHE A 74 -3.18 -3.84 -11.33
C PHE A 74 -1.71 -4.30 -11.29
N ILE A 75 -1.34 -5.24 -12.18
CA ILE A 75 0.05 -5.59 -12.46
C ILE A 75 0.52 -4.90 -13.73
N GLY A 76 1.43 -3.95 -13.56
CA GLY A 76 2.12 -3.31 -14.67
C GLY A 76 3.62 -3.24 -14.43
N VAL A 77 4.35 -2.84 -15.47
CA VAL A 77 5.77 -2.52 -15.36
C VAL A 77 5.92 -1.33 -14.41
N GLY A 78 6.78 -1.44 -13.40
CA GLY A 78 6.88 -0.47 -12.30
C GLY A 78 7.08 0.97 -12.78
N VAL A 79 8.05 1.19 -13.68
CA VAL A 79 8.35 2.52 -14.23
C VAL A 79 7.19 3.13 -15.00
N THR A 80 6.50 2.34 -15.83
CA THR A 80 5.35 2.79 -16.63
C THR A 80 4.15 3.06 -15.75
N THR A 81 3.89 2.18 -14.78
CA THR A 81 2.80 2.35 -13.81
C THR A 81 2.99 3.61 -13.01
N GLN A 82 4.20 3.86 -12.49
CA GLN A 82 4.50 5.07 -11.73
C GLN A 82 4.39 6.34 -12.60
N TYR A 83 4.75 6.25 -13.87
CA TYR A 83 4.56 7.36 -14.81
C TYR A 83 3.07 7.70 -15.01
N PHE A 84 2.21 6.72 -15.28
CA PHE A 84 0.76 6.95 -15.44
C PHE A 84 0.08 7.35 -14.15
N LEU A 85 0.53 6.81 -13.02
CA LEU A 85 0.06 7.23 -11.70
C LEU A 85 0.23 8.74 -11.54
N ARG A 86 1.34 9.32 -12.03
CA ARG A 86 1.67 10.76 -11.92
C ARG A 86 0.81 11.68 -12.74
N GLN A 87 0.06 11.12 -13.69
CA GLN A 87 -0.89 11.88 -14.48
C GLN A 87 -2.25 11.99 -13.77
N LEU A 88 -2.51 11.16 -12.76
CA LEU A 88 -3.74 11.23 -11.98
C LEU A 88 -3.70 12.38 -10.96
N PRO A 89 -4.87 12.91 -10.56
CA PRO A 89 -4.97 13.86 -9.46
C PRO A 89 -4.34 13.29 -8.18
N ALA A 90 -3.63 14.13 -7.41
CA ALA A 90 -2.96 13.71 -6.18
C ALA A 90 -3.90 12.97 -5.20
N SER A 91 -5.14 13.45 -5.06
CA SER A 91 -6.17 12.82 -4.21
C SER A 91 -6.53 11.39 -4.61
N GLN A 92 -6.35 11.01 -5.88
CA GLN A 92 -6.58 9.65 -6.37
C GLN A 92 -5.28 8.85 -6.31
N ALA A 93 -4.17 9.42 -6.79
CA ALA A 93 -2.87 8.78 -6.78
C ALA A 93 -2.43 8.30 -5.38
N CYS A 94 -2.80 9.01 -4.32
CA CYS A 94 -2.41 8.64 -2.95
C CYS A 94 -3.28 7.57 -2.30
N LYS A 95 -4.50 7.34 -2.82
CA LYS A 95 -5.28 6.13 -2.46
C LYS A 95 -4.63 4.87 -3.00
N ILE A 96 -3.79 5.05 -4.01
CA ILE A 96 -3.11 4.00 -4.70
C ILE A 96 -1.74 3.75 -3.97
N LYS A 97 -1.69 2.75 -3.05
CA LYS A 97 -0.47 2.22 -2.37
C LYS A 97 0.29 1.11 -3.09
N ALA A 98 1.59 1.28 -3.33
CA ALA A 98 2.40 0.25 -3.97
C ALA A 98 2.72 -0.96 -3.07
N LEU A 99 2.51 -2.19 -3.56
CA LEU A 99 2.96 -3.41 -2.87
C LEU A 99 4.50 -3.47 -2.85
N PRO A 100 5.11 -3.84 -1.71
CA PRO A 100 6.56 -3.91 -1.58
C PRO A 100 7.14 -5.11 -2.35
N GLY A 101 8.20 -4.86 -3.12
CA GLY A 101 8.98 -5.90 -3.80
C GLY A 101 8.86 -5.87 -5.33
N THR A 102 9.83 -6.51 -5.99
CA THR A 102 9.83 -6.73 -7.45
C THR A 102 9.49 -8.18 -7.73
N TYR A 103 8.28 -8.42 -8.23
CA TYR A 103 7.76 -9.76 -8.49
C TYR A 103 8.28 -10.34 -9.82
N LEU A 104 8.49 -9.47 -10.81
CA LEU A 104 9.02 -9.84 -12.12
C LEU A 104 10.09 -8.84 -12.53
N GLN A 105 11.31 -9.32 -12.75
CA GLN A 105 12.38 -8.51 -13.30
C GLN A 105 12.34 -8.59 -14.83
N VAL A 106 11.85 -7.52 -15.46
CA VAL A 106 11.83 -7.37 -16.92
C VAL A 106 12.86 -6.34 -17.36
N GLY A 107 13.55 -6.63 -18.46
CA GLY A 107 14.45 -5.70 -19.13
C GLY A 107 13.76 -5.03 -20.32
N ILE A 108 14.16 -3.80 -20.64
CA ILE A 108 13.77 -3.13 -21.88
C ILE A 108 14.88 -3.36 -22.91
N ALA A 109 14.50 -3.76 -24.11
CA ALA A 109 15.41 -3.99 -25.23
C ALA A 109 14.94 -3.26 -26.48
N ILE A 110 15.88 -2.94 -27.37
CA ILE A 110 15.60 -2.39 -28.70
C ILE A 110 15.57 -3.56 -29.67
N GLY A 111 14.42 -3.78 -30.33
CA GLY A 111 14.29 -4.80 -31.36
C GLY A 111 14.84 -4.31 -32.70
N LEU A 112 15.73 -5.09 -33.32
CA LEU A 112 16.18 -4.88 -34.70
C LEU A 112 15.69 -6.03 -35.58
N GLN A 113 15.62 -5.80 -36.90
CA GLN A 113 15.35 -6.88 -37.86
C GLN A 113 16.37 -8.01 -37.69
N HIS A 114 15.91 -9.25 -37.84
CA HIS A 114 16.76 -10.42 -37.73
C HIS A 114 17.96 -10.31 -38.71
N ARG A 115 19.17 -10.48 -38.17
CA ARG A 115 20.46 -10.30 -38.90
C ARG A 115 20.69 -8.88 -39.46
N SER A 116 20.16 -7.86 -38.79
CA SER A 116 20.48 -6.47 -39.13
C SER A 116 21.99 -6.19 -38.99
N PRO A 117 22.65 -5.59 -39.99
CA PRO A 117 24.06 -5.21 -39.91
C PRO A 117 24.31 -4.10 -38.88
N PHE A 118 23.26 -3.42 -38.39
CA PHE A 118 23.37 -2.32 -37.44
C PHE A 118 23.42 -2.77 -35.97
N GLN A 119 23.09 -4.02 -35.67
CA GLN A 119 23.09 -4.56 -34.30
C GLN A 119 24.37 -4.23 -33.51
N PRO A 120 25.60 -4.53 -34.00
CA PRO A 120 26.82 -4.23 -33.24
C PRO A 120 27.04 -2.73 -33.02
N SER A 121 26.59 -1.88 -33.94
CA SER A 121 26.71 -0.42 -33.79
C SER A 121 25.78 0.13 -32.72
N PHE A 122 24.57 -0.43 -32.58
CA PHE A 122 23.63 -0.06 -31.53
C PHE A 122 24.10 -0.57 -30.17
N ASP A 123 24.59 -1.80 -30.10
CA ASP A 123 25.10 -2.40 -28.85
C ASP A 123 26.29 -1.61 -28.30
N LEU A 124 27.25 -1.26 -29.15
CA LEU A 124 28.41 -0.44 -28.77
C LEU A 124 27.99 0.96 -28.30
N SER A 125 27.06 1.60 -29.00
CA SER A 125 26.53 2.92 -28.62
C SER A 125 25.80 2.86 -27.27
N LEU A 126 25.00 1.82 -27.03
CA LEU A 126 24.26 1.63 -25.78
C LEU A 126 25.21 1.37 -24.60
N GLN A 127 26.27 0.57 -24.82
CA GLN A 127 27.30 0.37 -23.81
C GLN A 127 27.98 1.68 -23.44
N LYS A 128 28.36 2.51 -24.41
CA LYS A 128 28.93 3.85 -24.15
C LYS A 128 27.97 4.74 -23.37
N PHE A 129 26.67 4.75 -23.71
CA PHE A 129 25.67 5.51 -22.95
C PHE A 129 25.53 5.04 -21.49
N ARG A 130 25.71 3.74 -21.23
CA ARG A 130 25.72 3.18 -19.88
C ARG A 130 27.00 3.55 -19.12
N GLU A 131 28.17 3.42 -19.74
CA GLU A 131 29.48 3.77 -19.16
C GLU A 131 29.55 5.26 -18.78
N LEU A 132 29.02 6.14 -19.64
CA LEU A 132 28.95 7.57 -19.38
C LEU A 132 27.84 7.97 -18.38
N GLY A 133 27.02 7.03 -17.92
CA GLY A 133 25.88 7.30 -17.02
C GLY A 133 24.76 8.13 -17.65
N LEU A 134 24.74 8.29 -18.98
CA LEU A 134 23.73 9.08 -19.69
C LEU A 134 22.33 8.48 -19.55
N LEU A 135 22.23 7.15 -19.52
CA LEU A 135 20.96 6.45 -19.24
C LEU A 135 20.42 6.80 -17.85
N HIS A 136 21.28 6.84 -16.83
CA HIS A 136 20.87 7.21 -15.48
C HIS A 136 20.42 8.68 -15.40
N LYS A 137 21.14 9.58 -16.08
CA LYS A 137 20.75 11.00 -16.17
C LYS A 137 19.39 11.19 -16.85
N LEU A 138 19.13 10.46 -17.93
CA LEU A 138 17.83 10.46 -18.62
C LEU A 138 16.74 9.87 -17.73
N ALA A 139 17.01 8.73 -17.08
CA ALA A 139 16.08 8.12 -16.14
C ALA A 139 15.71 9.08 -15.00
N LYS A 140 16.71 9.76 -14.41
CA LYS A 140 16.46 10.75 -13.36
C LYS A 140 15.64 11.93 -13.90
N LYS A 141 15.99 12.46 -15.07
CA LYS A 141 15.30 13.62 -15.67
C LYS A 141 13.83 13.33 -16.00
N TRP A 142 13.53 12.17 -16.56
CA TRP A 142 12.19 11.84 -17.06
C TRP A 142 11.35 11.02 -16.07
N LEU A 143 11.98 10.27 -15.16
CA LEU A 143 11.30 9.36 -14.23
C LEU A 143 11.49 9.67 -12.73
N ALA A 144 12.34 10.60 -12.28
CA ALA A 144 12.54 10.84 -10.84
C ALA A 144 11.61 11.89 -10.22
N LYS A 145 10.52 12.31 -10.88
CA LYS A 145 9.58 13.24 -10.25
C LYS A 145 8.83 12.52 -9.12
N GLU A 146 9.14 12.83 -7.88
CA GLU A 146 8.42 12.27 -6.74
C GLU A 146 6.95 12.74 -6.74
N MET A 147 6.06 11.83 -6.38
CA MET A 147 4.72 12.18 -6.00
C MET A 147 4.76 12.54 -4.52
N PHE A 148 4.33 13.75 -4.20
CA PHE A 148 4.04 14.10 -2.82
C PHE A 148 2.63 13.58 -2.53
N CYS A 149 2.58 12.36 -2.01
CA CYS A 149 1.46 11.97 -1.18
C CYS A 149 1.79 12.45 0.21
N GLU A 150 0.90 13.24 0.79
CA GLU A 150 1.01 13.60 2.20
C GLU A 150 0.90 12.27 2.95
N ASP A 151 2.04 11.85 3.48
CA ASP A 151 2.15 10.59 4.19
C ASP A 151 1.36 10.79 5.49
N ASP A 152 0.12 10.30 5.53
CA ASP A 152 -0.70 10.18 6.76
C ASP A 152 0.01 9.34 7.86
N SER A 153 1.22 8.85 7.58
CA SER A 153 2.18 8.31 8.55
C SER A 153 2.62 9.29 9.64
N LEU A 154 2.35 10.59 9.48
CA LEU A 154 2.29 11.49 10.64
C LEU A 154 1.02 11.14 11.39
N VAL A 155 1.12 10.16 12.29
CA VAL A 155 0.12 9.86 13.31
C VAL A 155 0.04 11.09 14.21
N VAL A 156 -0.71 12.09 13.75
CA VAL A 156 -1.14 13.20 14.58
C VAL A 156 -2.13 12.56 15.54
N ILE A 157 -1.70 12.39 16.79
CA ILE A 157 -2.55 11.87 17.86
C ILE A 157 -3.74 12.80 17.95
N ASP A 158 -4.89 12.34 17.45
CA ASP A 158 -6.10 13.15 17.45
C ASP A 158 -6.71 13.12 18.86
N ILE A 159 -7.45 14.16 19.22
CA ILE A 159 -8.10 14.27 20.54
C ILE A 159 -9.03 13.08 20.86
N ILE A 160 -9.47 12.38 19.81
CA ILE A 160 -10.32 11.19 19.89
C ILE A 160 -9.54 9.99 20.47
N ASP A 161 -8.25 9.84 20.15
CA ASP A 161 -7.43 8.72 20.62
C ASP A 161 -7.13 8.81 22.13
N VAL A 162 -7.04 10.03 22.66
CA VAL A 162 -6.81 10.30 24.09
C VAL A 162 -8.09 10.45 24.90
N SER A 163 -9.26 10.30 24.28
CA SER A 163 -10.58 10.48 24.94
C SER A 163 -10.78 9.57 26.16
N SER A 164 -10.20 8.36 26.13
CA SER A 164 -10.28 7.38 27.21
C SER A 164 -9.67 7.87 28.54
N LEU A 165 -8.60 8.68 28.49
CA LEU A 165 -7.97 9.27 29.67
C LEU A 165 -8.88 10.31 30.34
N PHE A 166 -9.58 11.13 29.55
CA PHE A 166 -10.54 12.10 30.07
C PHE A 166 -11.74 11.44 30.75
N VAL A 167 -12.24 10.33 30.20
CA VAL A 167 -13.34 9.58 30.80
C VAL A 167 -12.93 8.98 32.15
N LEU A 168 -11.73 8.39 32.24
CA LEU A 168 -11.21 7.84 33.49
C LEU A 168 -11.03 8.93 34.55
N LEU A 169 -10.57 10.12 34.15
CA LEU A 169 -10.38 11.27 35.04
C LEU A 169 -11.72 11.74 35.63
N LEU A 170 -12.76 11.87 34.80
CA LEU A 170 -14.10 12.27 35.26
C LEU A 170 -14.72 11.25 36.23
N LEU A 171 -14.53 9.95 35.97
CA LEU A 171 -14.97 8.90 36.89
C LEU A 171 -14.25 8.97 38.23
N GLY A 172 -12.93 9.21 38.23
CA GLY A 172 -12.14 9.36 39.45
C GLY A 172 -12.59 10.55 40.28
N ILE A 173 -12.87 11.69 39.63
CA ILE A 173 -13.40 12.89 40.30
C ILE A 173 -14.78 12.60 40.91
N GLY A 174 -15.67 11.93 40.17
CA GLY A 174 -17.00 11.55 40.66
C GLY A 174 -16.94 10.66 41.91
N LEU A 175 -16.13 9.61 41.88
CA LEU A 175 -15.94 8.69 43.03
C LEU A 175 -15.39 9.43 44.26
N SER A 176 -14.44 10.33 44.07
CA SER A 176 -13.84 11.09 45.16
C SER A 176 -14.87 12.00 45.87
N ILE A 177 -15.71 12.68 45.10
CA ILE A 177 -16.79 13.53 45.64
C ILE A 177 -17.81 12.70 46.44
N VAL A 178 -18.17 11.51 45.93
CA VAL A 178 -19.11 10.61 46.62
C VAL A 178 -18.54 10.14 47.97
N ILE A 179 -17.28 9.70 47.99
CA ILE A 179 -16.61 9.26 49.22
C ILE A 179 -16.54 10.41 50.23
N PHE A 180 -16.18 11.61 49.78
CA PHE A 180 -16.11 12.80 50.62
C PHE A 180 -17.48 13.16 51.24
N ALA A 181 -18.56 13.09 50.46
CA ALA A 181 -19.92 13.32 50.96
C ALA A 181 -20.33 12.28 52.01
N VAL A 182 -20.01 11.00 51.79
CA VAL A 182 -20.29 9.91 52.73
C VAL A 182 -19.55 10.11 54.05
N GLU A 183 -18.27 10.49 54.02
CA GLU A 183 -17.51 10.77 55.25
C GLU A 183 -18.12 11.91 56.06
N ILE A 184 -18.56 12.99 55.40
CA ILE A 184 -19.21 14.12 56.07
C ILE A 184 -20.53 13.70 56.71
N MET A 185 -21.35 12.91 56.01
CA MET A 185 -22.60 12.38 56.55
C MET A 185 -22.36 11.46 57.75
N MET A 186 -21.38 10.56 57.67
CA MET A 186 -21.04 9.67 58.78
C MET A 186 -20.48 10.46 59.98
N ARG A 187 -19.54 11.39 59.76
CA ARG A 187 -18.98 12.23 60.84
C ARG A 187 -20.04 13.09 61.51
N SER A 188 -20.94 13.71 60.75
CA SER A 188 -22.01 14.53 61.30
C SER A 188 -23.01 13.71 62.12
N THR A 189 -23.35 12.50 61.66
CA THR A 189 -24.24 11.58 62.37
C THR A 189 -23.59 11.03 63.64
N HIS A 190 -22.31 10.64 63.58
CA HIS A 190 -21.56 10.16 64.73
C HIS A 190 -21.31 11.26 65.78
N ARG A 191 -21.08 12.50 65.36
CA ARG A 191 -21.02 13.67 66.28
C ARG A 191 -22.38 13.95 66.92
N ARG A 192 -23.48 13.87 66.16
CA ARG A 192 -24.85 14.00 66.70
C ARG A 192 -25.18 12.92 67.73
N GLN A 193 -24.71 11.69 67.55
CA GLN A 193 -24.90 10.62 68.53
C GLN A 193 -23.99 10.77 69.76
N ARG A 194 -22.76 11.26 69.60
CA ARG A 194 -21.84 11.52 70.72
C ARG A 194 -22.29 12.69 71.60
N ASN A 195 -22.92 13.72 71.05
CA ASN A 195 -23.53 14.82 71.82
C ASN A 195 -24.86 14.46 72.50
N LYS A 196 -25.41 13.25 72.27
CA LYS A 196 -26.65 12.77 72.90
C LYS A 196 -26.42 11.79 74.06
N LYS A 197 -25.17 11.48 74.45
CA LYS A 197 -24.91 10.75 75.70
C LYS A 197 -25.12 11.73 76.87
N PRO A 198 -26.11 11.51 77.75
CA PRO A 198 -26.27 12.32 78.95
C PRO A 198 -25.05 12.12 79.85
N ILE A 199 -24.67 13.19 80.55
CA ILE A 199 -23.88 13.12 81.77
C ILE A 199 -24.74 12.33 82.76
N GLU A 200 -24.42 11.06 82.98
CA GLU A 200 -24.90 10.34 84.16
C GLU A 200 -24.12 10.93 85.34
N GLU A 201 -24.80 11.78 86.11
CA GLU A 201 -24.40 12.16 87.47
C GLU A 201 -24.42 10.91 88.36
N ILE A 202 -23.27 10.57 88.96
CA ILE A 202 -22.94 10.55 90.40
C ILE A 202 -21.61 9.83 90.56
#